data_AF-A0A2V6Y202-F1
#
_entry.id   AF-A0A2V6Y202-F1
#
_cell.length_a   1.000
_cell.length_b   1.000
_cell.length_c   1.000
_cell.angle_alpha   90.00
_cell.angle_beta   90.00
_cell.angle_gamma   90.00
#
_symmetry.space_group_name_H-M   'P 1'
#
loop_
_entity.id
_entity.type
_entity.pdbx_description
1 polymer ?
#
loop_
_entity_poly.entity_id
_entity_poly.type
_entity_poly.pdbx_seq_one_letter_code
_entity_poly.pdbx_strand_id
1 'polypeptide(L)' 'MMLENRTRLLLIVSQDVLDQARVIAGRATTALKLPVSLQIVLRALIWVGLKRDSHQALLANIEGQARAVRLQRSGARRRG' A
#
# COMPACT_ATOMS: atom_id res chain seq x y z
N MET A 1 30.75 0.28 -4.28
CA MET A 1 29.64 -0.60 -3.89
C MET A 1 28.90 0.06 -2.73
N MET A 2 27.66 0.48 -2.92
CA MET A 2 26.73 0.69 -1.81
C MET A 2 25.36 0.22 -2.29
N LEU A 3 24.93 -0.95 -1.82
CA LEU A 3 23.51 -1.25 -1.77
C LEU A 3 22.97 -0.39 -0.63
N GLU A 4 22.66 0.87 -0.97
CA GLU A 4 21.84 1.75 -0.14
C GLU A 4 20.65 0.95 0.39
N ASN A 5 20.23 1.24 1.61
CA ASN A 5 19.16 0.62 2.38
C ASN A 5 17.81 0.61 1.62
N ARG A 6 17.71 -0.18 0.55
CA ARG A 6 16.63 -0.17 -0.43
C ARG A 6 15.58 -1.12 0.08
N THR A 7 14.73 -0.61 0.97
CA THR A 7 13.55 -1.31 1.43
C THR A 7 12.65 -1.58 0.21
N ARG A 8 12.50 -2.86 -0.14
CA ARG A 8 11.58 -3.30 -1.21
C ARG A 8 10.23 -3.61 -0.56
N LEU A 9 9.17 -2.98 -1.04
CA LEU A 9 7.81 -3.18 -0.56
C LEU A 9 6.94 -3.68 -1.70
N LEU A 10 6.17 -4.75 -1.46
CA LEU A 10 5.10 -5.18 -2.35
C LEU A 10 3.79 -4.62 -1.81
N LEU A 11 3.16 -3.75 -2.60
CA LEU A 11 1.84 -3.21 -2.28
C LEU A 11 0.79 -3.97 -3.11
N ILE A 12 -0.14 -4.61 -2.41
CA ILE A 12 -1.32 -5.22 -3.02
C ILE A 12 -2.50 -4.30 -2.72
N VAL A 13 -3.12 -3.75 -3.77
CA VAL A 13 -4.33 -2.93 -3.67
C VAL A 13 -5.42 -3.51 -4.55
N SER A 14 -6.67 -3.21 -4.21
CA SER A 14 -7.80 -3.47 -5.08
C SER A 14 -7.74 -2.59 -6.34
N GLN A 15 -8.44 -3.02 -7.39
CA GLN A 15 -8.39 -2.36 -8.70
C GLN A 15 -8.96 -0.95 -8.65
N ASP A 16 -10.03 -0.72 -7.87
CA ASP A 16 -10.64 0.59 -7.67
C ASP A 16 -9.64 1.60 -7.08
N VAL A 17 -8.84 1.20 -6.09
CA VAL A 17 -7.80 2.05 -5.51
C VAL A 17 -6.72 2.37 -6.54
N LEU A 18 -6.34 1.38 -7.36
CA LEU A 18 -5.37 1.58 -8.44
C LEU A 18 -5.89 2.58 -9.49
N ASP A 19 -7.16 2.48 -9.87
CA ASP A 19 -7.80 3.36 -10.84
C ASP A 19 -7.93 4.79 -10.33
N GLN A 20 -8.30 4.96 -9.06
CA GLN A 20 -8.30 6.28 -8.42
C GLN A 20 -6.90 6.90 -8.37
N ALA A 21 -5.87 6.11 -8.05
CA ALA A 21 -4.49 6.60 -8.04
C ALA A 21 -4.01 7.03 -9.44
N ARG A 22 -4.46 6.36 -10.52
CA ARG A 22 -4.19 6.79 -11.90
C ARG A 22 -4.84 8.13 -12.22
N VAL A 23 -6.11 8.35 -11.82
CA VAL A 23 -6.80 9.62 -12.00
C VAL A 23 -6.06 10.75 -11.28
N ILE A 24 -5.61 10.51 -10.05
CA ILE A 24 -4.82 11.47 -9.27
C ILE A 24 -3.51 11.79 -9.98
N ALA A 25 -2.79 10.79 -10.49
CA ALA A 25 -1.54 10.98 -11.23
C ALA A 25 -1.74 11.86 -12.47
N GLY A 26 -2.81 11.62 -13.24
CA GLY A 26 -3.17 12.45 -14.39
C GLY A 26 -3.44 13.90 -14.00
N ARG A 27 -4.29 14.12 -12.99
CA ARG A 27 -4.60 15.46 -12.48
C ARG A 27 -3.35 16.20 -11.98
N ALA A 28 -2.49 15.50 -11.23
CA ALA A 28 -1.26 16.06 -10.70
C ALA A 28 -0.27 16.42 -11.82
N THR A 29 -0.18 15.59 -12.87
CA THR A 29 0.65 15.88 -14.05
C THR A 29 0.23 17.17 -14.73
N THR A 30 -1.09 17.36 -14.93
CA THR A 30 -1.63 18.60 -15.52
C THR A 30 -1.39 19.80 -14.60
N ALA A 31 -1.69 19.67 -13.31
CA ALA A 31 -1.60 20.78 -12.36
C ALA A 31 -0.15 21.25 -12.14
N LEU A 32 0.78 20.31 -12.01
CA LEU A 32 2.19 20.59 -11.73
C LEU A 32 3.02 20.81 -13.00
N LYS A 33 2.45 20.55 -14.18
CA LYS A 33 3.12 20.62 -15.49
C LYS A 33 4.42 19.80 -15.56
N LEU A 34 4.45 18.67 -14.85
CA LEU A 34 5.56 17.72 -14.84
C LEU A 34 5.03 16.29 -14.76
N PRO A 35 5.70 15.29 -15.37
CA PRO A 35 5.24 13.90 -15.34
C PRO A 35 5.18 13.35 -13.91
N VAL A 36 3.98 12.99 -13.44
CA VAL A 36 3.78 12.33 -12.15
C VAL A 36 3.47 10.86 -12.38
N SER A 37 4.39 9.98 -11.96
CA SER A 37 4.18 8.54 -12.07
C SER A 37 3.24 8.01 -11.00
N LEU A 38 2.56 6.91 -11.32
CA LEU A 38 1.71 6.20 -10.36
C LEU A 38 2.47 5.78 -9.09
N GLN A 39 3.76 5.41 -9.22
CA GLN A 39 4.60 5.04 -8.08
C GLN A 39 4.79 6.21 -7.11
N ILE A 40 4.93 7.45 -7.61
CA ILE A 40 5.05 8.64 -6.76
C ILE A 40 3.76 8.85 -5.97
N VAL A 41 2.61 8.74 -6.63
CA VAL A 41 1.29 8.89 -5.99
C VAL A 41 1.08 7.82 -4.92
N LEU A 42 1.30 6.54 -5.24
CA LEU A 42 1.14 5.45 -4.29
C LEU A 42 2.08 5.60 -3.08
N ARG A 43 3.33 6.01 -3.31
CA ARG A 43 4.28 6.27 -2.22
C ARG A 43 3.83 7.41 -1.32
N ALA A 44 3.31 8.50 -1.90
CA ALA A 44 2.77 9.62 -1.14
C ALA A 44 1.53 9.21 -0.32
N LEU A 45 0.63 8.41 -0.90
CA LEU A 45 -0.54 7.88 -0.20
C LEU A 45 -0.16 6.96 0.96
N ILE A 46 0.80 6.06 0.76
CA ILE A 46 1.35 5.23 1.86
C ILE A 46 1.92 6.12 2.95
N TRP A 47 2.73 7.12 2.59
CA TRP A 47 3.35 8.02 3.57
C TRP A 47 2.32 8.80 4.37
N VAL A 48 1.29 9.34 3.71
CA VAL A 48 0.18 10.05 4.36
C VAL A 48 -0.62 9.10 5.25
N GLY A 49 -0.90 7.88 4.80
CA GLY A 49 -1.55 6.83 5.58
C GLY A 49 -0.75 6.47 6.83
N LEU A 50 0.52 6.12 6.68
CA LEU A 50 1.43 5.81 7.79
C LEU A 50 1.55 6.94 8.82
N LYS A 51 1.52 8.19 8.37
CA LYS A 51 1.50 9.35 9.27
C LYS A 51 0.19 9.50 10.03
N ARG A 52 -0.95 9.17 9.41
CA ARG A 52 -2.29 9.23 10.01
C ARG A 52 -2.55 8.06 10.96
N ASP A 53 -1.98 6.90 10.67
CA ASP A 53 -2.27 5.62 11.32
C ASP A 53 -1.35 5.30 12.52
N SER A 54 -0.59 6.27 13.04
CA SER A 54 0.24 6.11 14.25
C SER A 54 -0.55 5.90 15.56
N HIS A 55 -1.81 5.44 15.49
CA HIS A 55 -2.76 5.28 16.60
C HIS A 55 -3.34 3.85 16.66
N GLN A 56 -3.98 3.50 17.78
CA GLN A 56 -4.53 2.17 18.12
C GLN A 56 -5.30 1.45 16.99
N ALA A 57 -5.96 2.18 16.08
CA ALA A 57 -6.65 1.62 14.93
C ALA A 57 -5.73 0.82 13.98
N LEU A 58 -4.47 1.22 13.83
CA LEU A 58 -3.49 0.49 13.03
C LEU A 58 -3.14 -0.85 13.66
N LEU A 59 -2.92 -0.88 14.97
CA LEU A 59 -2.62 -2.12 15.68
C LEU A 59 -3.80 -3.10 15.56
N ALA A 60 -5.03 -2.62 15.73
CA ALA A 60 -6.23 -3.44 15.55
C ALA A 60 -6.36 -4.00 14.13
N ASN A 61 -6.04 -3.21 13.10
CA ASN A 61 -6.07 -3.64 11.70
C ASN A 61 -4.96 -4.67 11.41
N ILE A 62 -3.72 -4.43 11.85
CA ILE A 62 -2.61 -5.38 11.74
C ILE A 62 -2.98 -6.71 12.40
N GLU A 63 -3.55 -6.67 13.60
CA GLU A 63 -3.96 -7.86 14.32
C GLU A 63 -5.08 -8.62 13.59
N GLY A 64 -6.07 -7.89 13.04
CA GLY A 64 -7.13 -8.45 12.20
C GLY A 64 -6.59 -9.15 10.95
N GLN A 65 -5.66 -8.50 10.23
CA GLN A 65 -5.04 -9.07 9.03
C GLN A 65 -4.14 -10.26 9.35
N ALA A 66 -3.34 -10.18 10.41
CA ALA A 66 -2.51 -11.30 10.86
C ALA A 66 -3.36 -12.54 11.19
N ARG A 67 -4.50 -12.33 11.86
CA ARG A 67 -5.49 -13.39 12.12
C ARG A 67 -6.08 -13.95 10.83
N ALA A 68 -6.47 -13.10 9.89
CA ALA A 68 -7.03 -13.53 8.61
C ALA A 68 -6.05 -14.40 7.79
N VAL A 69 -4.78 -13.97 7.69
CA VAL A 69 -3.73 -14.74 7.00
C VAL A 69 -3.46 -16.05 7.72
N ARG A 70 -3.40 -16.06 9.05
CA ARG A 70 -3.26 -17.28 9.84
C ARG A 70 -4.40 -18.25 9.55
N LEU A 71 -5.64 -17.76 9.55
CA LEU A 71 -6.83 -18.58 9.27
C LEU A 71 -6.76 -19.20 7.87
N GLN A 72 -6.43 -18.40 6.85
CA GLN A 72 -6.25 -18.87 5.46
C GLN A 72 -5.19 -19.99 5.37
N ARG A 73 -4.04 -19.82 6.03
CA ARG A 73 -2.97 -20.85 6.06
C ARG A 73 -3.40 -22.12 6.78
N SER A 74 -4.12 -22.01 7.90
CA SER A 74 -4.65 -23.18 8.59
C SER A 74 -5.75 -23.90 7.80
N GLY A 75 -6.59 -23.17 7.07
CA GLY A 75 -7.62 -23.73 6.19
C GLY A 75 -7.04 -24.39 4.93
N ALA A 76 -5.88 -23.93 4.45
CA ALA A 76 -5.13 -24.57 3.37
C ALA A 76 -4.49 -25.91 3.84
N ARG A 77 -3.99 -25.97 5.09
CA ARG A 77 -3.40 -27.20 5.66
C ARG A 77 -4.40 -28.32 5.96
N ARG A 78 -5.70 -28.02 6.16
CA ARG A 78 -6.74 -29.04 6.39
C ARG A 78 -7.33 -29.61 5.10
N ARG A 79 -6.99 -29.06 3.94
CA ARG A 79 -7.52 -29.44 2.62
C ARG A 79 -6.50 -30.13 1.72
N GLY A 80 -5.27 -30.33 2.20
CA GLY A 80 -4.29 -31.23 1.62
C GLY A 80 -4.12 -32.43 2.53
#